data_AF-A0A024Q7H0-F1
#
_entry.id   AF-A0A024Q7H0-F1
#
_cell.length_a   1.000
_cell.length_b   1.000
_cell.length_c   1.000
_cell.angle_alpha   90.00
_cell.angle_beta   90.00
_cell.angle_gamma   90.00
#
_symmetry.space_group_name_H-M   'P 1'
#
loop_
_entity.id
_entity.type
_entity.pdbx_description
1 polymer ?
#
loop_
_entity_poly.entity_id
_entity_poly.type
_entity_poly.pdbx_seq_one_letter_code
_entity_poly.pdbx_strand_id
1 'polypeptide(L)'
;MFYMAQFDKQINTTMPDSVRNSHDPLQYLCNSIHQDIKREGKMIAICQKLADEASSEEERMNYLQIIQRKLVLLDNSAMIYRNLTGGEPDYEEDIRVADGQEGVQQLQLLEQESYQSYQKGYMLTQDPYVRDVFLRAYYGAESAQLTSKQSPQDTATRISDQGGDPFVVAIEQATERNNTFRTAIWTGDHLQVTLMSIDVGEDIGLEIHPDTDQFLRLEQGNGYVQMGKSRDNLDFNRYVEEDDAIMVPAGTWHNITNTGDEPLKLYSIYAPPEHPFGTVHQTKADALADGEY
;
A
#
# COMPACT_ATOMS: atom_id res chain seq x y z
N MET A 1 -8.78 -10.32 -19.12
CA MET A 1 -8.07 -11.10 -20.16
C MET A 1 -7.59 -10.25 -21.34
N PHE A 2 -8.29 -9.20 -21.76
CA PHE A 2 -7.89 -8.36 -22.91
C PHE A 2 -6.71 -7.41 -22.65
N TYR A 3 -6.55 -6.87 -21.43
CA TYR A 3 -5.44 -5.96 -21.09
C TYR A 3 -4.07 -6.64 -21.05
N MET A 4 -3.97 -7.85 -20.49
CA MET A 4 -2.73 -8.65 -20.48
C MET A 4 -2.24 -8.99 -21.90
N ALA A 5 -3.16 -9.24 -22.83
CA ALA A 5 -2.84 -9.56 -24.21
C ALA A 5 -2.33 -8.36 -25.03
N GLN A 6 -2.74 -7.13 -24.67
CA GLN A 6 -2.19 -5.91 -25.27
C GLN A 6 -0.82 -5.53 -24.66
N PHE A 7 -0.62 -5.81 -23.36
CA PHE A 7 0.65 -5.63 -22.66
C PHE A 7 1.76 -6.56 -23.20
N ASP A 8 1.46 -7.85 -23.40
CA ASP A 8 2.39 -8.82 -24.01
C ASP A 8 2.82 -8.43 -25.43
N LYS A 9 1.98 -7.65 -26.13
CA LYS A 9 2.23 -7.21 -27.50
C LYS A 9 3.16 -6.01 -27.59
N GLN A 10 3.18 -5.15 -26.57
CA GLN A 10 3.99 -3.92 -26.55
C GLN A 10 5.43 -4.16 -26.06
N ILE A 11 5.65 -5.20 -25.24
CA ILE A 11 6.96 -5.56 -24.69
C ILE A 11 7.76 -6.48 -25.65
N ASN A 12 7.10 -7.28 -26.48
CA ASN A 12 7.75 -8.22 -27.40
C ASN A 12 8.56 -7.56 -28.54
N THR A 13 8.41 -6.26 -28.77
CA THR A 13 9.06 -5.54 -29.89
C THR A 13 10.45 -4.99 -29.58
N THR A 14 10.97 -5.15 -28.35
CA THR A 14 12.25 -4.56 -27.92
C THR A 14 13.12 -5.53 -27.12
N MET A 15 13.39 -6.72 -27.67
CA MET A 15 14.43 -7.60 -27.10
C MET A 15 15.82 -7.32 -27.72
N PRO A 16 16.87 -7.08 -26.92
CA PRO A 16 18.25 -7.10 -27.39
C PRO A 16 18.72 -8.53 -27.71
N ASP A 17 19.55 -8.70 -28.75
CA ASP A 17 20.07 -9.99 -29.20
C ASP A 17 20.84 -10.80 -28.13
N SER A 18 21.24 -10.17 -27.02
CA SER A 18 21.89 -10.82 -25.88
C SER A 18 21.00 -11.82 -25.13
N VAL A 19 19.67 -11.69 -25.23
CA VAL A 19 18.69 -12.59 -24.58
C VAL A 19 18.52 -13.90 -25.36
N ARG A 20 18.83 -13.94 -26.65
CA ARG A 20 18.74 -15.16 -27.47
C ARG A 20 19.83 -16.20 -27.14
N ASN A 21 20.91 -15.80 -26.48
CA ASN A 21 22.13 -16.61 -26.34
C ASN A 21 22.39 -17.22 -24.95
N SER A 22 21.51 -17.05 -23.95
CA SER A 22 21.68 -17.74 -22.66
C SER A 22 21.25 -19.20 -22.75
N HIS A 23 22.17 -20.10 -22.46
CA HIS A 23 21.89 -21.53 -22.30
C HIS A 23 21.05 -21.72 -21.02
N ASP A 24 19.78 -22.10 -21.18
CA ASP A 24 18.75 -22.40 -20.15
C ASP A 24 18.13 -21.21 -19.36
N PRO A 25 16.94 -20.72 -19.77
CA PRO A 25 16.16 -19.71 -19.06
C PRO A 25 15.79 -20.07 -17.60
N LEU A 26 15.62 -21.36 -17.28
CA LEU A 26 15.29 -21.79 -15.91
C LEU A 26 16.49 -21.61 -14.99
N GLN A 27 17.69 -21.96 -15.45
CA GLN A 27 18.91 -21.77 -14.68
C GLN A 27 19.17 -20.29 -14.39
N TYR A 28 18.90 -19.42 -15.37
CA TYR A 28 18.98 -17.97 -15.18
C TYR A 28 17.99 -17.50 -14.12
N LEU A 29 16.73 -17.95 -14.19
CA LEU A 29 15.69 -17.59 -13.23
C LEU A 29 16.05 -18.02 -11.81
N CYS A 30 16.49 -19.27 -11.63
CA CYS A 30 16.96 -19.78 -10.33
C CYS A 30 18.10 -18.93 -9.76
N ASN A 31 19.10 -18.60 -10.59
CA ASN A 31 20.22 -17.76 -10.17
C ASN A 31 19.75 -16.35 -9.81
N SER A 32 18.81 -15.77 -10.56
CA SER A 32 18.26 -14.43 -10.29
C SER A 32 17.56 -14.40 -8.93
N ILE A 33 16.68 -15.38 -8.67
CA ILE A 33 15.94 -15.50 -7.40
C ILE A 33 16.90 -15.69 -6.24
N HIS A 34 17.96 -16.51 -6.41
CA HIS A 34 18.96 -16.69 -5.37
C HIS A 34 19.69 -15.37 -5.04
N GLN A 35 20.05 -14.58 -6.07
CA GLN A 35 20.68 -13.27 -5.84
C GLN A 35 19.72 -12.28 -5.19
N ASP A 36 18.43 -12.31 -5.54
CA ASP A 36 17.39 -11.50 -4.90
C ASP A 36 17.26 -11.84 -3.41
N ILE A 37 17.21 -13.13 -3.04
CA ILE A 37 17.19 -13.58 -1.64
C ILE A 37 18.36 -12.99 -0.83
N LYS A 38 19.56 -12.98 -1.40
CA LYS A 38 20.75 -12.40 -0.75
C LYS A 38 20.65 -10.89 -0.58
N ARG A 39 20.22 -10.17 -1.62
CA ARG A 39 20.00 -8.72 -1.55
C ARG A 39 18.94 -8.35 -0.53
N GLU A 40 17.83 -9.09 -0.50
CA GLU A 40 16.73 -8.90 0.43
C GLU A 40 17.18 -9.11 1.89
N GLY A 41 17.92 -10.18 2.17
CA GLY A 41 18.53 -10.40 3.48
C GLY A 41 19.48 -9.27 3.91
N LYS A 42 20.27 -8.75 2.98
CA LYS A 42 21.16 -7.61 3.23
C LYS A 42 20.43 -6.31 3.50
N MET A 43 19.37 -6.03 2.75
CA MET A 43 18.52 -4.85 2.99
C MET A 43 17.85 -4.92 4.36
N ILE A 44 17.38 -6.11 4.79
CA ILE A 44 16.83 -6.32 6.14
C ILE A 44 17.86 -5.99 7.21
N ALA A 45 19.09 -6.52 7.09
CA ALA A 45 20.17 -6.26 8.06
C ALA A 45 20.52 -4.76 8.15
N ILE A 46 20.56 -4.05 7.01
CA ILE A 46 20.76 -2.60 6.98
C ILE A 46 19.62 -1.87 7.70
N CYS A 47 18.37 -2.20 7.37
CA CYS A 47 17.21 -1.55 7.99
C CYS A 47 17.15 -1.81 9.50
N GLN A 48 17.54 -3.01 9.97
CA GLN A 48 17.58 -3.31 11.41
C GLN A 48 18.55 -2.39 12.13
N LYS A 49 19.77 -2.23 11.58
CA LYS A 49 20.78 -1.34 12.16
C LYS A 49 20.31 0.13 12.15
N LEU A 50 19.72 0.58 11.04
CA LEU A 50 19.19 1.95 10.95
C LEU A 50 18.00 2.19 11.90
N ALA A 51 17.17 1.17 12.15
CA ALA A 51 16.10 1.24 13.15
C ALA A 51 16.66 1.36 14.57
N ASP A 52 17.72 0.62 14.90
CA ASP A 52 18.38 0.68 16.21
C ASP A 52 19.06 2.04 16.46
N GLU A 53 19.55 2.68 15.39
CA GLU A 53 20.21 4.00 15.41
C GLU A 53 19.24 5.18 15.24
N ALA A 54 17.95 4.92 15.02
CA ALA A 54 16.95 5.93 14.68
C ALA A 54 16.81 7.00 15.78
N SER A 55 16.74 8.25 15.35
CA SER A 55 16.66 9.41 16.25
C SER A 55 15.25 9.70 16.77
N SER A 56 14.24 9.11 16.12
CA SER A 56 12.82 9.26 16.45
C SER A 56 12.07 7.94 16.26
N GLU A 57 10.94 7.81 16.96
CA GLU A 57 10.06 6.64 16.84
C GLU A 57 9.46 6.51 15.43
N GLU A 58 9.16 7.63 14.78
CA GLU A 58 8.69 7.67 13.39
C GLU A 58 9.74 7.10 12.42
N GLU A 59 11.00 7.56 12.54
CA GLU A 59 12.12 7.06 11.73
C GLU A 59 12.34 5.56 11.97
N ARG A 60 12.28 5.11 13.22
CA ARG A 60 12.37 3.69 13.59
C ARG A 60 11.27 2.86 12.92
N MET A 61 10.02 3.34 12.99
CA MET A 61 8.87 2.66 12.41
C MET A 61 8.95 2.56 10.89
N ASN A 62 9.49 3.58 10.21
CA ASN A 62 9.71 3.54 8.77
C ASN A 62 10.65 2.38 8.36
N TYR A 63 11.75 2.17 9.08
CA TYR A 63 12.66 1.04 8.82
C TYR A 63 12.03 -0.32 9.15
N LEU A 64 11.25 -0.41 10.25
CA LEU A 64 10.52 -1.64 10.59
C LEU A 64 9.50 -2.04 9.54
N GLN A 65 8.79 -1.07 8.94
CA GLN A 65 7.87 -1.32 7.83
C GLN A 65 8.59 -1.80 6.56
N ILE A 66 9.81 -1.30 6.29
CA ILE A 66 10.64 -1.84 5.20
C ILE A 66 10.99 -3.30 5.51
N ILE A 67 11.45 -3.61 6.72
CA ILE A 67 11.80 -4.97 7.13
C ILE A 67 10.63 -5.95 6.95
N GLN A 68 9.43 -5.59 7.41
CA GLN A 68 8.24 -6.44 7.28
C GLN A 68 7.94 -6.78 5.82
N ARG A 69 7.95 -5.79 4.92
CA ARG A 69 7.73 -6.01 3.49
C ARG A 69 8.81 -6.92 2.87
N LYS A 70 10.06 -6.69 3.26
CA LYS A 70 11.22 -7.48 2.78
C LYS A 70 11.18 -8.93 3.28
N LEU A 71 10.74 -9.18 4.51
CA LEU A 71 10.56 -10.53 5.05
C LEU A 71 9.53 -11.35 4.25
N VAL A 72 8.37 -10.74 3.94
CA VAL A 72 7.35 -11.39 3.11
C VAL A 72 7.89 -11.74 1.72
N LEU A 73 8.67 -10.83 1.11
CA LEU A 73 9.28 -11.07 -0.19
C LEU A 73 10.37 -12.16 -0.14
N LEU A 74 11.17 -12.17 0.93
CA LEU A 74 12.20 -13.17 1.18
C LEU A 74 11.59 -14.57 1.31
N ASP A 75 10.52 -14.72 2.08
CA ASP A 75 9.82 -16.00 2.27
C ASP A 75 9.24 -16.54 0.96
N ASN A 76 8.58 -15.68 0.19
CA ASN A 76 8.04 -16.04 -1.13
C ASN A 76 9.15 -16.44 -2.10
N SER A 77 10.25 -15.69 -2.14
CA SER A 77 11.40 -15.95 -3.01
C SER A 77 12.10 -17.26 -2.64
N ALA A 78 12.30 -17.52 -1.34
CA ALA A 78 12.87 -18.76 -0.84
C ALA A 78 11.98 -19.98 -1.17
N MET A 79 10.66 -19.84 -1.07
CA MET A 79 9.73 -20.90 -1.48
C MET A 79 9.84 -21.20 -2.98
N ILE A 80 9.90 -20.17 -3.84
CA ILE A 80 10.08 -20.37 -5.28
C ILE A 80 11.43 -21.05 -5.55
N TYR A 81 12.50 -20.59 -4.91
CA TYR A 81 13.83 -21.18 -5.06
C TYR A 81 13.85 -22.67 -4.70
N ARG A 82 13.26 -23.05 -3.55
CA ARG A 82 13.10 -24.46 -3.16
C ARG A 82 12.32 -25.27 -4.18
N ASN A 83 11.22 -24.73 -4.70
CA ASN A 83 10.40 -25.41 -5.69
C ASN A 83 11.14 -25.64 -7.02
N LEU A 84 11.97 -24.68 -7.44
CA LEU A 84 12.72 -24.77 -8.69
C LEU A 84 13.98 -25.64 -8.58
N THR A 85 14.64 -25.64 -7.42
CA THR A 85 15.97 -26.26 -7.25
C THR A 85 15.97 -27.54 -6.41
N GLY A 86 14.95 -27.73 -5.57
CA GLY A 86 14.89 -28.80 -4.56
C GLY A 86 15.83 -28.60 -3.37
N GLY A 87 16.55 -27.46 -3.29
CA GLY A 87 17.47 -27.13 -2.21
C GLY A 87 17.08 -25.85 -1.47
N GLU A 88 17.66 -25.65 -0.28
CA GLU A 88 17.52 -24.38 0.44
C GLU A 88 18.40 -23.29 -0.20
N PRO A 89 17.95 -22.03 -0.20
CA PRO A 89 18.78 -20.92 -0.62
C PRO A 89 19.86 -20.62 0.42
N ASP A 90 21.02 -20.16 -0.04
CA ASP A 90 22.06 -19.67 0.88
C ASP A 90 21.75 -18.22 1.25
N TYR A 91 21.73 -17.95 2.56
CA TYR A 91 21.68 -16.60 3.11
C TYR A 91 23.11 -16.11 3.33
N GLU A 92 23.41 -14.84 3.00
CA GLU A 92 24.78 -14.32 3.13
C GLU A 92 25.09 -13.98 4.60
N GLU A 93 26.14 -14.59 5.18
CA GLU A 93 26.44 -14.49 6.63
C GLU A 93 27.40 -13.35 7.01
N ASP A 94 28.12 -12.74 6.05
CA ASP A 94 29.15 -11.73 6.34
C ASP A 94 28.81 -10.37 5.71
N ILE A 95 27.82 -9.73 6.32
CA ILE A 95 27.31 -8.44 5.84
C ILE A 95 28.02 -7.32 6.59
N ARG A 96 28.99 -6.67 5.93
CA ARG A 96 29.41 -5.33 6.35
C ARG A 96 28.25 -4.36 6.12
N VAL A 97 27.56 -4.04 7.21
CA VAL A 97 26.49 -3.05 7.25
C VAL A 97 27.08 -1.71 7.66
N ALA A 98 27.07 -0.74 6.75
CA ALA A 98 27.51 0.62 7.04
C ALA A 98 26.56 1.32 8.04
N ASP A 99 27.02 2.34 8.76
CA ASP A 99 26.21 3.11 9.72
C ASP A 99 25.57 4.35 9.08
N GLY A 100 24.54 4.88 9.74
CA GLY A 100 23.90 6.16 9.39
C GLY A 100 23.67 6.38 7.90
N GLN A 101 24.21 7.48 7.35
CA GLN A 101 24.00 7.84 5.95
C GLN A 101 24.62 6.87 4.94
N GLU A 102 25.74 6.22 5.29
CA GLU A 102 26.37 5.24 4.40
C GLU A 102 25.48 3.98 4.30
N GLY A 103 24.82 3.59 5.41
CA GLY A 103 23.80 2.55 5.41
C GLY A 103 22.60 2.88 4.51
N VAL A 104 22.10 4.12 4.57
CA VAL A 104 21.00 4.59 3.70
C VAL A 104 21.40 4.54 2.21
N GLN A 105 22.61 4.99 1.86
CA GLN A 105 23.09 4.93 0.47
C GLN A 105 23.26 3.48 -0.01
N GLN A 106 23.76 2.61 0.85
CA GLN A 106 23.88 1.18 0.56
C GLN A 106 22.51 0.52 0.32
N LEU A 107 21.50 0.88 1.13
CA LEU A 107 20.11 0.43 0.95
C LEU A 107 19.55 0.86 -0.41
N GLN A 108 19.71 2.13 -0.78
CA GLN A 108 19.23 2.67 -2.06
C GLN A 108 19.86 1.97 -3.27
N LEU A 109 21.16 1.68 -3.21
CA LEU A 109 21.86 0.96 -4.28
C LEU A 109 21.32 -0.46 -4.45
N LEU A 110 21.11 -1.18 -3.33
CA LEU A 110 20.57 -2.54 -3.35
C LEU A 110 19.13 -2.59 -3.89
N GLU A 111 18.30 -1.59 -3.56
CA GLU A 111 16.96 -1.47 -4.12
C GLU A 111 16.98 -1.25 -5.64
N GLN A 112 17.91 -0.42 -6.13
CA GLN A 112 18.08 -0.19 -7.56
C GLN A 112 18.52 -1.45 -8.32
N GLU A 113 19.46 -2.22 -7.75
CA GLU A 113 19.88 -3.51 -8.33
C GLU A 113 18.73 -4.53 -8.34
N SER A 114 17.96 -4.58 -7.25
CA SER A 114 16.82 -5.50 -7.12
C SER A 114 15.69 -5.18 -8.11
N TYR A 115 15.40 -3.89 -8.33
CA TYR A 115 14.41 -3.42 -9.31
C TYR A 115 14.65 -4.00 -10.72
N GLN A 116 15.91 -3.95 -11.20
CA GLN A 116 16.27 -4.49 -12.51
C GLN A 116 16.13 -6.02 -12.56
N SER A 117 16.43 -6.70 -11.45
CA SER A 117 16.26 -8.15 -11.32
C SER A 117 14.78 -8.54 -11.42
N TYR A 118 13.91 -7.84 -10.70
CA TYR A 118 12.47 -8.14 -10.67
C TYR A 118 11.80 -7.96 -12.03
N GLN A 119 12.11 -6.86 -12.71
CA GLN A 119 11.62 -6.61 -14.07
C GLN A 119 12.04 -7.74 -15.02
N LYS A 120 13.29 -8.20 -14.93
CA LYS A 120 13.80 -9.27 -15.80
C LYS A 120 13.22 -10.63 -15.44
N GLY A 121 13.09 -10.95 -14.15
CA GLY A 121 12.48 -12.19 -13.67
C GLY A 121 11.03 -12.33 -14.12
N TYR A 122 10.26 -11.25 -14.02
CA TYR A 122 8.88 -11.18 -14.51
C TYR A 122 8.77 -11.55 -16.01
N MET A 123 9.68 -11.01 -16.84
CA MET A 123 9.68 -11.27 -18.29
C MET A 123 10.11 -12.69 -18.67
N LEU A 124 10.90 -13.36 -17.84
CA LEU A 124 11.50 -14.67 -18.17
C LEU A 124 10.64 -15.87 -17.75
N THR A 125 9.72 -15.69 -16.80
CA THR A 125 8.83 -16.75 -16.34
C THR A 125 7.45 -16.67 -16.99
N GLN A 126 6.82 -17.81 -17.23
CA GLN A 126 5.41 -17.94 -17.61
C GLN A 126 4.54 -18.42 -16.43
N ASP A 127 5.16 -18.75 -15.29
CA ASP A 127 4.46 -19.20 -14.11
C ASP A 127 3.72 -18.01 -13.45
N PRO A 128 2.38 -18.07 -13.31
CA PRO A 128 1.60 -16.96 -12.77
C PRO A 128 1.95 -16.58 -11.33
N TYR A 129 2.33 -17.57 -10.50
CA TYR A 129 2.70 -17.33 -9.11
C TYR A 129 4.06 -16.64 -9.02
N VAL A 130 5.03 -17.10 -9.80
CA VAL A 130 6.36 -16.47 -9.87
C VAL A 130 6.27 -15.05 -10.44
N ARG A 131 5.40 -14.83 -11.44
CA ARG A 131 5.13 -13.47 -11.97
C ARG A 131 4.53 -12.55 -10.91
N ASP A 132 3.57 -13.02 -10.13
CA ASP A 132 2.95 -12.23 -9.05
C ASP A 132 3.98 -11.82 -8.00
N VAL A 133 4.87 -12.73 -7.58
CA VAL A 133 5.95 -12.40 -6.64
C VAL A 133 6.89 -11.32 -7.20
N PHE A 134 7.33 -11.44 -8.46
CA PHE A 134 8.16 -10.40 -9.09
C PHE A 134 7.43 -9.07 -9.27
N LEU A 135 6.12 -9.10 -9.54
CA LEU A 135 5.31 -7.89 -9.70
C LEU A 135 5.17 -7.15 -8.36
N ARG A 136 4.90 -7.86 -7.27
CA ARG A 136 4.86 -7.27 -5.92
C ARG A 136 6.22 -6.70 -5.51
N ALA A 137 7.30 -7.42 -5.82
CA ALA A 137 8.67 -6.98 -5.57
C ALA A 137 9.02 -5.71 -6.36
N TYR A 138 8.61 -5.65 -7.63
CA TYR A 138 8.79 -4.51 -8.52
C TYR A 138 8.09 -3.25 -7.99
N TYR A 139 6.80 -3.33 -7.65
CA TYR A 139 6.06 -2.18 -7.12
C TYR A 139 6.55 -1.75 -5.73
N GLY A 140 6.99 -2.71 -4.90
CA GLY A 140 7.65 -2.40 -3.63
C GLY A 140 8.91 -1.56 -3.82
N ALA A 141 9.79 -1.94 -4.75
CA ALA A 141 11.03 -1.22 -5.05
C ALA A 141 10.82 0.14 -5.74
N GLU A 142 9.80 0.26 -6.60
CA GLU A 142 9.43 1.52 -7.26
C GLU A 142 8.93 2.57 -6.24
N SER A 143 8.11 2.13 -5.28
CA SER A 143 7.64 3.01 -4.19
C SER A 143 8.81 3.57 -3.37
N ALA A 144 9.85 2.77 -3.12
CA ALA A 144 11.03 3.16 -2.36
C ALA A 144 11.96 4.12 -3.13
N GLN A 145 12.09 3.95 -4.45
CA GLN A 145 12.81 4.88 -5.33
C GLN A 145 12.12 6.26 -5.46
N LEU A 146 10.79 6.30 -5.39
CA LEU A 146 10.05 7.56 -5.38
C LEU A 146 10.25 8.31 -4.05
N THR A 147 10.34 7.59 -2.94
CA THR A 147 10.64 8.19 -1.62
C THR A 147 12.09 8.63 -1.46
N SER A 148 13.07 7.94 -2.07
CA SER A 148 14.51 8.28 -1.91
C SER A 148 14.96 9.53 -2.65
N LYS A 149 14.14 10.04 -3.59
CA LYS A 149 14.38 11.35 -4.25
C LYS A 149 13.86 12.54 -3.44
N GLN A 150 13.22 12.30 -2.29
CA GLN A 150 12.66 13.35 -1.46
C GLN A 150 13.54 13.57 -0.22
N SER A 151 13.98 14.81 -0.03
CA SER A 151 14.73 15.25 1.14
C SER A 151 13.87 15.02 2.40
N PRO A 152 14.45 14.71 3.59
CA PRO A 152 13.73 14.54 4.86
C PRO A 152 12.93 15.77 5.34
N GLN A 153 12.96 16.88 4.58
CA GLN A 153 12.17 18.08 4.85
C GLN A 153 10.85 18.15 4.06
N ASP A 154 10.56 17.19 3.17
CA ASP A 154 9.37 17.21 2.30
C ASP A 154 8.30 16.14 2.65
N THR A 155 8.46 15.34 3.70
CA THR A 155 7.59 14.19 4.01
C THR A 155 6.31 14.55 4.77
N ALA A 156 5.57 15.55 4.27
CA ALA A 156 4.11 15.47 4.31
C ALA A 156 3.68 15.04 2.91
N THR A 157 3.74 13.74 2.64
CA THR A 157 3.26 13.17 1.37
C THR A 157 1.79 13.50 1.24
N ARG A 158 1.47 14.60 0.55
CA ARG A 158 0.08 14.95 0.21
C ARG A 158 -0.41 13.86 -0.73
N ILE A 159 -1.17 12.91 -0.19
CA ILE A 159 -1.90 11.94 -1.00
C ILE A 159 -2.91 12.75 -1.79
N SER A 160 -2.75 12.80 -3.11
CA SER A 160 -3.65 13.50 -4.02
C SER A 160 -4.56 12.52 -4.73
N ASP A 161 -5.75 12.97 -5.10
CA ASP A 161 -6.70 12.18 -5.88
C ASP A 161 -6.11 11.80 -7.26
N GLN A 162 -6.03 10.50 -7.54
CA GLN A 162 -5.50 9.95 -8.78
C GLN A 162 -6.56 9.81 -9.88
N GLY A 163 -7.81 10.18 -9.62
CA GLY A 163 -8.90 10.14 -10.59
C GLY A 163 -9.27 8.71 -10.95
N GLY A 164 -9.70 8.48 -12.19
CA GLY A 164 -10.05 7.15 -12.70
C GLY A 164 -8.87 6.32 -13.21
N ASP A 165 -7.63 6.78 -13.01
CA ASP A 165 -6.45 6.12 -13.55
C ASP A 165 -6.11 4.82 -12.79
N PRO A 166 -5.44 3.84 -13.42
CA PRO A 166 -4.94 2.65 -12.73
C PRO A 166 -4.03 3.04 -11.57
N PHE A 167 -4.40 2.65 -10.35
CA PHE A 167 -3.72 3.08 -9.13
C PHE A 167 -3.52 1.92 -8.15
N VAL A 168 -2.34 1.85 -7.55
CA VAL A 168 -1.98 0.90 -6.49
C VAL A 168 -1.49 1.71 -5.30
N VAL A 169 -2.06 1.44 -4.13
CA VAL A 169 -1.73 2.13 -2.89
C VAL A 169 -1.68 1.15 -1.73
N ALA A 170 -0.75 1.35 -0.80
CA ALA A 170 -0.79 0.71 0.51
C ALA A 170 -1.89 1.39 1.33
N ILE A 171 -3.13 0.91 1.19
CA ILE A 171 -4.33 1.61 1.70
C ILE A 171 -4.34 1.77 3.23
N GLU A 172 -3.86 0.76 3.96
CA GLU A 172 -3.65 0.78 5.41
C GLU A 172 -2.78 1.99 5.81
N GLN A 173 -1.53 2.04 5.31
CA GLN A 173 -0.61 3.15 5.58
C GLN A 173 -1.13 4.51 5.13
N ALA A 174 -1.81 4.56 3.98
CA ALA A 174 -2.41 5.80 3.50
C ALA A 174 -3.48 6.30 4.48
N THR A 175 -4.33 5.39 4.98
CA THR A 175 -5.41 5.65 5.91
C THR A 175 -4.88 6.10 7.27
N GLU A 176 -3.92 5.37 7.85
CA GLU A 176 -3.32 5.68 9.15
C GLU A 176 -2.59 7.04 9.15
N ARG A 177 -1.88 7.36 8.05
CA ARG A 177 -1.13 8.63 7.91
C ARG A 177 -2.01 9.82 7.59
N ASN A 178 -3.24 9.61 7.11
CA ASN A 178 -4.14 10.70 6.82
C ASN A 178 -4.58 11.39 8.13
N ASN A 179 -4.37 12.70 8.22
CA ASN A 179 -4.77 13.52 9.37
C ASN A 179 -5.87 14.52 9.02
N THR A 180 -6.46 14.42 7.84
CA THR A 180 -7.60 15.25 7.42
C THR A 180 -8.90 14.55 7.77
N PHE A 181 -9.95 15.33 8.04
CA PHE A 181 -11.29 14.77 8.21
C PHE A 181 -11.72 13.96 6.97
N ARG A 182 -11.43 14.45 5.77
CA ARG A 182 -11.69 13.74 4.51
C ARG A 182 -10.65 14.11 3.46
N THR A 183 -10.07 13.13 2.80
CA THR A 183 -9.24 13.32 1.59
C THR A 183 -9.64 12.30 0.53
N ALA A 184 -10.10 12.76 -0.64
CA ALA A 184 -10.28 11.92 -1.81
C ALA A 184 -8.92 11.50 -2.37
N ILE A 185 -8.73 10.20 -2.61
CA ILE A 185 -7.47 9.65 -3.14
C ILE A 185 -7.66 8.97 -4.50
N TRP A 186 -8.89 8.64 -4.87
CA TRP A 186 -9.23 8.09 -6.17
C TRP A 186 -10.71 8.33 -6.48
N THR A 187 -11.00 9.05 -7.57
CA THR A 187 -12.37 9.33 -8.01
C THR A 187 -12.54 8.95 -9.47
N GLY A 188 -13.17 7.80 -9.74
CA GLY A 188 -13.50 7.34 -11.09
C GLY A 188 -14.98 7.48 -11.41
N ASP A 189 -15.42 6.96 -12.55
CA ASP A 189 -16.82 7.12 -13.01
C ASP A 189 -17.86 6.30 -12.21
N HIS A 190 -17.41 5.32 -11.42
CA HIS A 190 -18.28 4.32 -10.80
C HIS A 190 -18.07 4.15 -9.30
N LEU A 191 -16.93 4.59 -8.78
CA LEU A 191 -16.67 4.59 -7.35
C LEU A 191 -15.68 5.70 -6.98
N GLN A 192 -15.68 6.06 -5.71
CA GLN A 192 -14.71 6.98 -5.12
C GLN A 192 -14.13 6.38 -3.85
N VAL A 193 -12.85 6.62 -3.61
CA VAL A 193 -12.14 6.23 -2.38
C VAL A 193 -11.70 7.49 -1.64
N THR A 194 -12.08 7.61 -0.37
CA THR A 194 -11.68 8.69 0.53
C THR A 194 -11.03 8.15 1.80
N LEU A 195 -10.07 8.87 2.35
CA LEU A 195 -9.48 8.63 3.66
C LEU A 195 -10.09 9.58 4.68
N MET A 196 -10.28 9.12 5.91
CA MET A 196 -10.84 9.93 6.99
C MET A 196 -10.09 9.71 8.30
N SER A 197 -9.96 10.79 9.07
CA SER A 197 -9.45 10.80 10.44
C SER A 197 -10.49 11.50 11.29
N ILE A 198 -11.13 10.77 12.19
CA ILE A 198 -12.17 11.31 13.08
C ILE A 198 -11.58 11.47 14.47
N ASP A 199 -11.54 12.70 14.97
CA ASP A 199 -10.96 12.98 16.29
C ASP A 199 -11.77 12.34 17.42
N VAL A 200 -11.14 12.19 18.58
CA VAL A 200 -11.74 11.55 19.76
C VAL A 200 -13.03 12.25 20.16
N GLY A 201 -14.12 11.49 20.26
CA GLY A 201 -15.45 11.99 20.61
C GLY A 201 -16.17 12.73 19.49
N GLU A 202 -15.54 12.91 18.32
CA GLU A 202 -16.24 13.37 17.13
C GLU A 202 -16.97 12.23 16.43
N ASP A 203 -17.92 12.59 15.58
CA ASP A 203 -18.55 11.69 14.62
C ASP A 203 -18.37 12.20 13.20
N ILE A 204 -18.63 11.33 12.22
CA ILE A 204 -18.74 11.74 10.82
C ILE A 204 -19.86 12.76 10.71
N GLY A 205 -21.03 12.40 11.23
CA GLY A 205 -22.27 13.16 11.16
C GLY A 205 -23.37 12.28 10.57
N LEU A 206 -24.62 12.57 10.93
CA LEU A 206 -25.76 11.77 10.48
C LEU A 206 -26.10 12.10 9.03
N GLU A 207 -25.83 11.15 8.14
CA GLU A 207 -25.95 11.30 6.68
C GLU A 207 -26.91 10.25 6.08
N ILE A 208 -27.29 10.47 4.82
CA ILE A 208 -28.01 9.51 3.97
C ILE A 208 -27.68 9.78 2.50
N HIS A 209 -27.29 8.74 1.77
CA HIS A 209 -27.10 8.81 0.32
C HIS A 209 -28.20 8.00 -0.36
N PRO A 210 -29.13 8.62 -1.10
CA PRO A 210 -30.30 7.92 -1.65
C PRO A 210 -29.95 6.90 -2.75
N ASP A 211 -28.88 7.16 -3.49
CA ASP A 211 -28.52 6.42 -4.71
C ASP A 211 -27.10 5.82 -4.66
N THR A 212 -26.41 5.94 -3.53
CA THR A 212 -25.01 5.53 -3.34
C THR A 212 -24.89 4.51 -2.22
N ASP A 213 -24.35 3.33 -2.54
CA ASP A 213 -23.88 2.41 -1.53
C ASP A 213 -22.51 2.89 -1.02
N GLN A 214 -22.27 2.72 0.28
CA GLN A 214 -21.00 3.08 0.91
C GLN A 214 -20.42 1.87 1.65
N PHE A 215 -19.13 1.63 1.46
CA PHE A 215 -18.32 0.67 2.20
C PHE A 215 -17.29 1.44 3.02
N LEU A 216 -17.18 1.17 4.31
CA LEU A 216 -16.11 1.71 5.15
C LEU A 216 -15.30 0.58 5.76
N ARG A 217 -14.00 0.79 5.93
CA ARG A 217 -13.13 -0.11 6.68
C ARG A 217 -12.28 0.67 7.67
N LEU A 218 -12.25 0.19 8.90
CA LEU A 218 -11.46 0.75 9.97
C LEU A 218 -10.06 0.14 9.93
N GLU A 219 -9.05 1.01 9.92
CA GLU A 219 -7.63 0.61 9.97
C GLU A 219 -6.99 0.98 11.32
N GLN A 220 -7.62 1.86 12.13
CA GLN A 220 -7.16 2.17 13.49
C GLN A 220 -8.31 2.74 14.34
N GLY A 221 -8.32 2.43 15.64
CA GLY A 221 -9.21 3.01 16.63
C GLY A 221 -10.54 2.26 16.85
N ASN A 222 -11.42 2.85 17.64
CA ASN A 222 -12.68 2.21 18.08
C ASN A 222 -13.88 3.11 17.79
N GLY A 223 -14.90 2.58 17.13
CA GLY A 223 -16.09 3.32 16.71
C GLY A 223 -17.41 2.76 17.21
N TYR A 224 -18.46 3.56 17.11
CA TYR A 224 -19.84 3.16 17.30
C TYR A 224 -20.67 3.56 16.08
N VAL A 225 -21.18 2.55 15.38
CA VAL A 225 -21.97 2.69 14.15
C VAL A 225 -23.45 2.68 14.50
N GLN A 226 -24.19 3.62 13.92
CA GLN A 226 -25.64 3.71 14.02
C GLN A 226 -26.24 3.74 12.64
N MET A 227 -27.24 2.90 12.35
CA MET A 227 -27.92 2.86 11.06
C MET A 227 -29.43 2.63 11.21
N GLY A 228 -30.22 3.13 10.26
CA GLY A 228 -31.66 2.90 10.23
C GLY A 228 -32.36 3.40 8.97
N LYS A 229 -33.62 3.00 8.80
CA LYS A 229 -34.45 3.41 7.65
C LYS A 229 -34.98 4.85 7.74
N SER A 230 -34.90 5.47 8.92
CA SER A 230 -35.37 6.83 9.14
C SER A 230 -34.47 7.56 10.12
N ARG A 231 -34.29 8.86 9.91
CA ARG A 231 -33.47 9.75 10.74
C ARG A 231 -33.73 9.61 12.25
N ASP A 232 -35.00 9.46 12.64
CA ASP A 232 -35.43 9.42 14.05
C ASP A 232 -35.42 7.99 14.65
N ASN A 233 -35.04 6.97 13.89
CA ASN A 233 -34.99 5.57 14.36
C ASN A 233 -33.83 4.81 13.73
N LEU A 234 -32.67 4.86 14.40
CA LEU A 234 -31.45 4.11 14.08
C LEU A 234 -31.43 2.81 14.90
N ASP A 235 -32.15 1.79 14.42
CA ASP A 235 -32.37 0.53 15.13
C ASP A 235 -31.21 -0.47 15.02
N PHE A 236 -30.28 -0.24 14.10
CA PHE A 236 -29.02 -0.96 14.02
C PHE A 236 -27.90 -0.17 14.73
N ASN A 237 -27.29 -0.79 15.74
CA ASN A 237 -26.19 -0.16 16.48
C ASN A 237 -25.10 -1.18 16.80
N ARG A 238 -23.83 -0.90 16.50
CA ARG A 238 -22.70 -1.81 16.75
C ARG A 238 -21.45 -1.03 17.14
N TYR A 239 -20.70 -1.56 18.11
CA TYR A 239 -19.30 -1.18 18.26
C TYR A 239 -18.49 -1.85 17.14
N VAL A 240 -17.49 -1.14 16.66
CA VAL A 240 -16.57 -1.58 15.61
C VAL A 240 -15.14 -1.25 16.01
N GLU A 241 -14.21 -2.07 15.59
CA GLU A 241 -12.78 -1.92 15.87
C GLU A 241 -11.94 -2.04 14.59
N GLU A 242 -10.62 -2.02 14.72
CA GLU A 242 -9.69 -2.30 13.63
C GLU A 242 -10.08 -3.59 12.87
N ASP A 243 -9.84 -3.61 11.56
CA ASP A 243 -10.21 -4.67 10.63
C ASP A 243 -11.72 -4.85 10.34
N ASP A 244 -12.62 -4.20 11.09
CA ASP A 244 -14.05 -4.25 10.78
C ASP A 244 -14.40 -3.49 9.49
N ALA A 245 -15.37 -4.03 8.76
CA ALA A 245 -15.97 -3.40 7.60
C ALA A 245 -17.45 -3.10 7.83
N ILE A 246 -17.89 -1.96 7.31
CA ILE A 246 -19.25 -1.44 7.45
C ILE A 246 -19.83 -1.29 6.05
N MET A 247 -20.96 -1.96 5.80
CA MET A 247 -21.72 -1.81 4.56
C MET A 247 -22.96 -0.96 4.84
N VAL A 248 -23.06 0.18 4.17
CA VAL A 248 -24.18 1.11 4.24
C VAL A 248 -24.91 1.09 2.89
N PRO A 249 -26.08 0.43 2.80
CA PRO A 249 -26.86 0.44 1.57
C PRO A 249 -27.47 1.82 1.29
N ALA A 250 -27.61 2.16 0.02
CA ALA A 250 -28.29 3.37 -0.44
C ALA A 250 -29.67 3.55 0.23
N GLY A 251 -29.95 4.78 0.66
CA GLY A 251 -31.16 5.16 1.38
C GLY A 251 -31.15 4.81 2.87
N THR A 252 -30.02 4.40 3.44
CA THR A 252 -29.87 4.14 4.88
C THR A 252 -29.30 5.36 5.60
N TRP A 253 -30.01 5.84 6.62
CA TRP A 253 -29.47 6.84 7.55
C TRP A 253 -28.35 6.20 8.35
N HIS A 254 -27.19 6.84 8.44
CA HIS A 254 -26.03 6.27 9.11
C HIS A 254 -25.14 7.33 9.76
N ASN A 255 -24.42 6.93 10.81
CA ASN A 255 -23.39 7.73 11.47
C ASN A 255 -22.35 6.80 12.11
N ILE A 256 -21.12 7.30 12.26
CA ILE A 256 -20.04 6.64 12.98
C ILE A 256 -19.43 7.64 13.95
N THR A 257 -19.42 7.30 15.23
CA THR A 257 -18.80 8.11 16.29
C THR A 257 -17.51 7.44 16.75
N ASN A 258 -16.42 8.21 16.88
CA ASN A 258 -15.21 7.74 17.52
C ASN A 258 -15.44 7.65 19.05
N THR A 259 -15.38 6.43 19.57
CA THR A 259 -15.56 6.13 20.99
C THR A 259 -14.28 5.71 21.70
N GLY A 260 -13.15 5.70 20.99
CA GLY A 260 -11.83 5.37 21.51
C GLY A 260 -11.14 6.56 22.19
N ASP A 261 -9.84 6.41 22.43
CA ASP A 261 -8.93 7.40 23.03
C ASP A 261 -7.86 7.93 22.05
N GLU A 262 -7.95 7.52 20.78
CA GLU A 262 -7.11 7.97 19.66
C GLU A 262 -7.96 8.30 18.43
N PRO A 263 -7.42 9.00 17.40
CA PRO A 263 -8.16 9.26 16.17
C PRO A 263 -8.59 7.95 15.47
N LEU A 264 -9.85 7.90 15.06
CA LEU A 264 -10.38 6.78 14.28
C LEU A 264 -9.96 6.95 12.82
N LYS A 265 -9.18 5.99 12.30
CA LYS A 265 -8.67 6.00 10.92
C LYS A 265 -9.46 5.01 10.10
N LEU A 266 -10.08 5.50 9.03
CA LEU A 266 -10.86 4.68 8.12
C LEU A 266 -10.74 5.18 6.69
N TYR A 267 -10.95 4.29 5.74
CA TYR A 267 -11.25 4.68 4.37
C TYR A 267 -12.69 4.34 4.03
N SER A 268 -13.26 5.11 3.12
CA SER A 268 -14.61 4.96 2.61
C SER A 268 -14.58 4.79 1.10
N ILE A 269 -15.43 3.90 0.59
CA ILE A 269 -15.67 3.65 -0.82
C ILE A 269 -17.14 3.95 -1.11
N TYR A 270 -17.41 4.93 -1.95
CA TYR A 270 -18.74 5.29 -2.43
C TYR A 270 -18.95 4.70 -3.83
N ALA A 271 -20.13 4.14 -4.11
CA ALA A 271 -20.51 3.69 -5.45
C ALA A 271 -21.97 4.06 -5.77
N PRO A 272 -22.23 5.03 -6.67
CA PRO A 272 -21.28 5.88 -7.41
C PRO A 272 -20.50 6.89 -6.53
N PRO A 273 -19.55 7.68 -7.08
CA PRO A 273 -18.88 8.75 -6.33
C PRO A 273 -19.83 9.74 -5.66
N GLU A 274 -19.46 10.21 -4.48
CA GLU A 274 -20.26 11.17 -3.70
C GLU A 274 -19.69 12.59 -3.76
N HIS A 275 -18.39 12.74 -3.51
CA HIS A 275 -17.73 14.04 -3.43
C HIS A 275 -17.04 14.43 -4.75
N PRO A 276 -16.77 15.72 -4.99
CA PRO A 276 -15.94 16.16 -6.11
C PRO A 276 -14.55 15.51 -6.15
N PHE A 277 -13.99 15.39 -7.35
CA PHE A 277 -12.59 14.99 -7.53
C PHE A 277 -11.65 15.95 -6.77
N GLY A 278 -10.69 15.38 -6.04
CA GLY A 278 -9.70 16.15 -5.29
C GLY A 278 -10.21 16.79 -4.00
N THR A 279 -11.39 16.41 -3.50
CA THR A 279 -11.92 16.90 -2.23
C THR A 279 -10.95 16.67 -1.08
N VAL A 280 -10.67 17.72 -0.32
CA VAL A 280 -9.89 17.67 0.92
C VAL A 280 -10.55 18.58 1.95
N HIS A 281 -11.11 17.99 3.00
CA HIS A 281 -11.61 18.68 4.18
C HIS A 281 -10.60 18.47 5.30
N GLN A 282 -9.87 19.52 5.68
CA GLN A 282 -8.88 19.42 6.76
C GLN A 282 -9.57 19.08 8.08
N THR A 283 -10.70 19.72 8.34
CA THR A 283 -11.50 19.54 9.54
C THR A 283 -12.94 19.19 9.19
N LYS A 284 -13.68 18.68 10.19
CA LYS A 284 -15.13 18.48 10.07
C LYS A 284 -15.88 19.77 9.76
N ALA A 285 -15.41 20.90 10.30
CA ALA A 285 -16.01 22.21 10.05
C ALA A 285 -15.91 22.61 8.57
N ASP A 286 -14.82 22.24 7.89
CA ASP A 286 -14.67 22.48 6.45
C ASP A 286 -15.69 21.65 5.66
N ALA A 287 -15.88 20.37 6.04
CA ALA A 287 -16.90 19.52 5.42
C ALA A 287 -18.32 20.09 5.59
N LEU A 288 -18.65 20.57 6.80
CA LEU A 288 -19.93 21.25 7.09
C LEU A 288 -20.11 22.52 6.24
N ALA A 289 -19.05 23.29 6.01
CA ALA A 289 -19.11 24.54 5.26
C ALA A 289 -19.34 24.31 3.76
N ASP A 290 -18.90 23.17 3.21
CA ASP A 290 -19.10 22.79 1.82
C ASP A 290 -20.50 22.22 1.54
N GLY A 291 -21.40 22.22 2.55
CA GLY A 291 -22.81 21.86 2.39
C GLY A 291 -23.08 20.35 2.41
N GLU A 292 -22.10 19.57 2.89
CA GLU A 292 -22.33 18.20 3.33
C GLU A 292 -23.25 18.24 4.58
N TYR A 293 -24.02 17.17 4.82
CA TYR A 293 -25.12 16.96 5.83
C TYR A 293 -26.54 17.45 5.48
#